data_AF-A0A2E9H2B5-F1
#
_entry.id   AF-A0A2E9H2B5-F1
#
_cell.length_a   1.000
_cell.length_b   1.000
_cell.length_c   1.000
_cell.angle_alpha   90.00
_cell.angle_beta   90.00
_cell.angle_gamma   90.00
#
_symmetry.space_group_name_H-M   'P 1'
#
loop_
_entity.id
_entity.type
_entity.pdbx_description
1 polymer ?
#
loop_
_entity_poly.entity_id
_entity_poly.type
_entity_poly.pdbx_seq_one_letter_code
_entity_poly.pdbx_strand_id
1 'polypeptide(L)'
;MQQTVSPHKTASRQAHRLHKPLFSHTGVKHPLVKTVIGKIDAHDFSRNNYLNRLRSEGGQVLGVRSGVKTIEPRRNKMRTEREETLRELVKALAYRADFDDSGEHFLEVKASIKTLANDIKQLHRYGKDYNGTGQYRHGRDTYEPVKNAMHDLEAAGLVVTQRHYDTGTKRYQASRTWLTPEIFQCIGITKAQLVKFIQRHRKAKGLTKEDRRSKLISEQTRMAQDSRLQECVKPALKKRLKKLESFNAIVEGREEIKSVKQALKELSNKKHEDNPDNSPAAFFNQVQLPVVDRMELERILSEQFPDVQAGTWEYYRRYREIVIQHFPQYTPSRLN
;
A
#
# COMPACT_ATOMS: atom_id res chain seq x y z
N MET A 1 -57.85 56.94 7.72
CA MET A 1 -56.51 56.35 7.92
C MET A 1 -56.66 54.83 7.90
N GLN A 2 -56.37 54.18 6.78
CA GLN A 2 -56.36 52.71 6.68
C GLN A 2 -54.90 52.25 6.79
N GLN A 3 -54.59 51.43 7.79
CA GLN A 3 -53.28 50.80 7.95
C GLN A 3 -53.15 49.66 6.95
N THR A 4 -52.18 49.78 6.05
CA THR A 4 -51.78 48.72 5.12
C THR A 4 -50.92 47.70 5.85
N VAL A 5 -51.48 46.52 6.11
CA VAL A 5 -50.74 45.37 6.65
C VAL A 5 -49.82 44.84 5.56
N SER A 6 -48.51 45.04 5.73
CA SER A 6 -47.48 44.47 4.85
C SER A 6 -47.51 42.95 4.92
N PRO A 7 -47.47 42.22 3.79
CA PRO A 7 -47.44 40.78 3.81
C PRO A 7 -46.09 40.32 4.37
N HIS A 8 -46.13 39.50 5.42
CA HIS A 8 -44.99 38.76 5.92
C HIS A 8 -44.36 37.99 4.74
N LYS A 9 -43.18 38.44 4.30
CA LYS A 9 -42.31 37.67 3.40
C LYS A 9 -42.00 36.35 4.10
N THR A 10 -42.66 35.28 3.67
CA THR A 10 -42.27 33.91 3.97
C THR A 10 -40.80 33.75 3.58
N ALA A 11 -39.99 33.32 4.54
CA ALA A 11 -38.56 33.11 4.37
C ALA A 11 -38.31 32.31 3.09
N SER A 12 -37.57 32.91 2.16
CA SER A 12 -37.14 32.27 0.92
C SER A 12 -36.53 30.91 1.24
N ARG A 13 -36.98 29.87 0.51
CA ARG A 13 -36.39 28.53 0.46
C ARG A 13 -34.86 28.61 0.63
N GLN A 14 -34.33 27.82 1.58
CA GLN A 14 -32.91 27.66 1.86
C GLN A 14 -32.04 27.90 0.62
N ALA A 15 -31.14 28.88 0.72
CA ALA A 15 -30.15 29.17 -0.31
C ALA A 15 -29.50 27.87 -0.80
N HIS A 16 -29.67 27.55 -2.08
CA HIS A 16 -29.04 26.40 -2.71
C HIS A 16 -27.54 26.42 -2.39
N ARG A 17 -27.03 25.36 -1.74
CA ARG A 17 -25.60 25.21 -1.43
C ARG A 17 -24.78 25.44 -2.70
N LEU A 18 -24.02 26.54 -2.75
CA LEU A 18 -23.06 26.79 -3.83
C LEU A 18 -21.96 25.71 -3.75
N HIS A 19 -21.66 25.05 -4.87
CA HIS A 19 -20.64 24.00 -5.00
C HIS A 19 -20.89 22.69 -4.25
N LYS A 20 -22.08 22.08 -4.45
CA LYS A 20 -22.30 20.69 -4.07
C LYS A 20 -21.28 19.78 -4.79
N PRO A 21 -20.53 18.93 -4.07
CA PRO A 21 -19.59 18.03 -4.71
C PRO A 21 -20.34 17.05 -5.62
N LEU A 22 -19.85 16.89 -6.84
CA LEU A 22 -20.40 15.97 -7.82
C LEU A 22 -19.28 15.49 -8.74
N PHE A 23 -18.98 14.20 -8.70
CA PHE A 23 -18.04 13.58 -9.62
C PHE A 23 -18.53 13.70 -11.07
N SER A 24 -17.74 14.34 -11.93
CA SER A 24 -18.19 14.80 -13.25
C SER A 24 -17.95 13.82 -14.39
N HIS A 25 -17.20 12.74 -14.18
CA HIS A 25 -16.81 11.84 -15.26
C HIS A 25 -17.87 10.78 -15.52
N THR A 26 -18.45 10.78 -16.71
CA THR A 26 -19.33 9.74 -17.22
C THR A 26 -18.52 8.71 -18.01
N GLY A 27 -18.91 7.43 -17.98
CA GLY A 27 -18.32 6.42 -18.87
C GLY A 27 -16.96 5.87 -18.44
N VAL A 28 -16.79 5.53 -17.16
CA VAL A 28 -15.60 4.80 -16.67
C VAL A 28 -15.46 3.48 -17.45
N LYS A 29 -14.48 3.35 -18.35
CA LYS A 29 -14.33 2.13 -19.16
C LYS A 29 -13.73 0.96 -18.39
N HIS A 30 -12.94 1.24 -17.36
CA HIS A 30 -12.17 0.24 -16.61
C HIS A 30 -13.07 -0.56 -15.64
N PRO A 31 -13.20 -1.90 -15.78
CA PRO A 31 -14.11 -2.71 -14.95
C PRO A 31 -13.84 -2.61 -13.44
N LEU A 32 -12.58 -2.72 -13.02
CA LEU A 32 -12.18 -2.54 -11.62
C LEU A 32 -12.63 -1.18 -11.06
N VAL A 33 -12.40 -0.09 -11.80
CA VAL A 33 -12.78 1.26 -11.36
C VAL A 33 -14.30 1.35 -11.22
N LYS A 34 -15.09 0.76 -12.13
CA LYS A 34 -16.56 0.67 -11.97
C LYS A 34 -16.94 -0.06 -10.69
N THR A 35 -16.31 -1.19 -10.40
CA THR A 35 -16.59 -1.96 -9.18
C THR A 35 -16.25 -1.16 -7.92
N VAL A 36 -15.10 -0.48 -7.92
CA VAL A 36 -14.66 0.36 -6.80
C VAL A 36 -15.61 1.54 -6.61
N ILE A 37 -16.00 2.24 -7.67
CA ILE A 37 -16.96 3.35 -7.60
C ILE A 37 -18.32 2.86 -7.10
N GLY A 38 -18.83 1.72 -7.59
CA GLY A 38 -20.09 1.15 -7.11
C GLY A 38 -20.04 0.79 -5.61
N LYS A 39 -18.89 0.33 -5.11
CA LYS A 39 -18.67 0.11 -3.67
C LYS A 39 -18.63 1.43 -2.89
N ILE A 40 -18.02 2.47 -3.44
CA ILE A 40 -17.99 3.81 -2.84
C ILE A 40 -19.40 4.41 -2.76
N ASP A 41 -20.24 4.21 -3.78
CA ASP A 41 -21.63 4.68 -3.80
C ASP A 41 -22.49 4.02 -2.72
N ALA A 42 -22.28 2.73 -2.48
CA ALA A 42 -22.96 1.97 -1.43
C ALA A 42 -22.37 2.20 -0.02
N HIS A 43 -21.22 2.88 0.10
CA HIS A 43 -20.49 3.00 1.35
C HIS A 43 -20.94 4.22 2.17
N ASP A 44 -21.27 4.00 3.43
CA ASP A 44 -21.52 5.06 4.41
C ASP A 44 -20.20 5.53 5.04
N PHE A 45 -19.72 6.69 4.61
CA PHE A 45 -18.48 7.26 5.13
C PHE A 45 -18.60 7.77 6.57
N SER A 46 -19.82 8.06 7.06
CA SER A 46 -20.04 8.46 8.46
C SER A 46 -19.84 7.30 9.45
N ARG A 47 -20.01 6.05 8.98
CA ARG A 47 -19.79 4.82 9.75
C ARG A 47 -18.42 4.17 9.47
N ASN A 48 -17.56 4.83 8.70
CA ASN A 48 -16.27 4.26 8.33
C ASN A 48 -15.32 4.20 9.54
N ASN A 49 -14.84 3.00 9.89
CA ASN A 49 -13.99 2.78 11.06
C ASN A 49 -12.67 3.56 11.02
N TYR A 50 -12.03 3.68 9.84
CA TYR A 50 -10.76 4.40 9.70
C TYR A 50 -10.94 5.89 9.93
N LEU A 51 -11.99 6.47 9.34
CA LEU A 51 -12.30 7.89 9.54
C LEU A 51 -12.81 8.17 10.95
N ASN A 52 -13.62 7.29 11.53
CA ASN A 52 -14.11 7.45 12.90
C ASN A 52 -12.97 7.38 13.91
N ARG A 53 -12.02 6.46 13.72
CA ARG A 53 -10.79 6.41 14.53
C ARG A 53 -9.99 7.70 14.44
N LEU A 54 -9.74 8.20 13.22
CA LEU A 54 -9.08 9.49 13.03
C LEU A 54 -9.83 10.63 13.72
N ARG A 55 -11.17 10.60 13.72
CA ARG A 55 -11.98 11.64 14.37
C ARG A 55 -11.86 11.57 15.89
N SER A 56 -11.91 10.39 16.49
CA SER A 56 -11.80 10.24 17.95
C SER A 56 -10.39 10.48 18.47
N GLU A 57 -9.36 10.01 17.76
CA GLU A 57 -7.96 10.03 18.22
C GLU A 57 -7.18 11.24 17.71
N GLY A 58 -7.68 11.91 16.66
CA GLY A 58 -6.87 12.85 15.90
C GLY A 58 -5.82 12.14 15.03
N GLY A 59 -4.95 12.91 14.40
CA GLY A 59 -3.90 12.35 13.55
C GLY A 59 -2.91 13.39 13.05
N GLN A 60 -1.93 12.94 12.28
CA GLN A 60 -0.89 13.81 11.74
C GLN A 60 -0.74 13.62 10.23
N VAL A 61 -0.54 14.75 9.54
CA VAL A 61 -0.24 14.82 8.11
C VAL A 61 1.18 15.35 7.94
N LEU A 62 1.99 14.66 7.15
CA LEU A 62 3.39 15.00 6.94
C LEU A 62 3.58 15.77 5.62
N GLY A 63 4.65 16.57 5.53
CA GLY A 63 5.01 17.25 4.28
C GLY A 63 4.15 18.46 3.95
N VAL A 64 3.47 19.03 4.95
CA VAL A 64 2.82 20.34 4.85
C VAL A 64 3.87 21.43 5.07
N ARG A 65 3.58 22.69 4.72
CA ARG A 65 4.47 23.86 4.89
C ARG A 65 5.15 23.93 6.26
N SER A 66 4.44 23.58 7.33
CA SER A 66 4.94 23.54 8.72
C SER A 66 5.70 22.26 9.06
N GLY A 67 6.01 21.41 8.09
CA GLY A 67 6.58 20.07 8.27
C GLY A 67 5.52 19.02 8.63
N VAL A 68 4.79 19.26 9.71
CA VAL A 68 3.70 18.41 10.21
C VAL A 68 2.45 19.26 10.43
N LYS A 69 1.29 18.72 10.09
CA LYS A 69 -0.02 19.28 10.42
C LYS A 69 -0.75 18.30 11.34
N THR A 70 -1.03 18.73 12.56
CA THR A 70 -1.86 17.98 13.51
C THR A 70 -3.33 18.21 13.19
N ILE A 71 -4.10 17.12 13.18
CA ILE A 71 -5.55 17.12 13.09
C ILE A 71 -6.05 16.78 14.49
N GLU A 72 -6.66 17.75 15.14
CA GLU A 72 -7.20 17.56 16.49
C GLU A 72 -8.37 16.56 16.50
N PRO A 73 -8.53 15.82 17.61
CA PRO A 73 -9.73 15.04 17.89
C PRO A 73 -11.01 15.88 17.76
N ARG A 74 -12.09 15.24 17.32
CA ARG A 74 -13.38 15.87 17.01
C ARG A 74 -14.51 14.87 17.13
N ARG A 75 -15.74 15.38 17.26
CA ARG A 75 -16.95 14.55 17.37
C ARG A 75 -17.01 13.47 16.27
N ASN A 76 -17.28 12.23 16.65
CA ASN A 76 -17.36 11.11 15.70
C ASN A 76 -18.40 11.31 14.60
N LYS A 77 -19.55 11.93 14.90
CA LYS A 77 -20.56 12.26 13.88
C LYS A 77 -19.97 13.22 12.82
N MET A 78 -19.81 12.72 11.60
CA MET A 78 -19.37 13.52 10.46
C MET A 78 -20.49 14.45 9.96
N ARG A 79 -20.11 15.66 9.52
CA ARG A 79 -21.04 16.58 8.86
C ARG A 79 -21.32 16.10 7.44
N THR A 80 -22.56 16.22 6.99
CA THR A 80 -23.01 15.75 5.68
C THR A 80 -22.22 16.36 4.53
N GLU A 81 -21.88 17.65 4.58
CA GLU A 81 -21.10 18.31 3.52
C GLU A 81 -19.71 17.70 3.33
N ARG A 82 -19.08 17.31 4.46
CA ARG A 82 -17.75 16.69 4.46
C ARG A 82 -17.82 15.26 3.97
N GLU A 83 -18.87 14.54 4.34
CA GLU A 83 -19.15 13.20 3.85
C GLU A 83 -19.38 13.18 2.32
N GLU A 84 -20.22 14.07 1.82
CA GLU A 84 -20.45 14.23 0.38
C GLU A 84 -19.14 14.53 -0.35
N THR A 85 -18.32 15.44 0.19
CA THR A 85 -17.00 15.77 -0.38
C THR A 85 -16.07 14.57 -0.39
N LEU A 86 -15.98 13.82 0.71
CA LEU A 86 -15.13 12.63 0.82
C LEU A 86 -15.56 11.56 -0.18
N ARG A 87 -16.85 11.27 -0.28
CA ARG A 87 -17.39 10.27 -1.20
C ARG A 87 -17.01 10.60 -2.65
N GLU A 88 -17.29 11.82 -3.10
CA GLU A 88 -16.99 12.22 -4.48
C GLU A 88 -15.48 12.31 -4.74
N LEU A 89 -14.69 12.75 -3.75
CA LEU A 89 -13.23 12.78 -3.85
C LEU A 89 -12.64 11.37 -4.00
N VAL A 90 -13.12 10.39 -3.21
CA VAL A 90 -12.64 9.00 -3.30
C VAL A 90 -12.99 8.39 -4.66
N LYS A 91 -14.12 8.75 -5.28
CA LYS A 91 -14.42 8.39 -6.68
C LYS A 91 -13.41 8.99 -7.64
N ALA A 92 -13.10 10.28 -7.51
CA ALA A 92 -12.13 10.95 -8.37
C ALA A 92 -10.73 10.36 -8.23
N LEU A 93 -10.32 10.04 -7.00
CA LEU A 93 -9.08 9.35 -6.68
C LEU A 93 -9.03 7.97 -7.36
N ALA A 94 -10.09 7.16 -7.21
CA ALA A 94 -10.19 5.85 -7.85
C ALA A 94 -10.21 5.96 -9.38
N TYR A 95 -10.87 6.96 -9.95
CA TYR A 95 -10.92 7.15 -11.40
C TYR A 95 -9.57 7.50 -12.01
N ARG A 96 -8.77 8.32 -11.31
CA ARG A 96 -7.46 8.79 -11.75
C ARG A 96 -6.31 7.85 -11.32
N ALA A 97 -6.59 6.83 -10.53
CA ALA A 97 -5.59 5.88 -10.05
C ALA A 97 -5.15 4.92 -11.15
N ASP A 98 -3.85 4.61 -11.16
CA ASP A 98 -3.31 3.58 -12.01
C ASP A 98 -3.51 2.21 -11.38
N PHE A 99 -4.16 1.31 -12.11
CA PHE A 99 -4.34 -0.08 -11.71
C PHE A 99 -3.55 -1.03 -12.61
N ASP A 100 -2.65 -0.50 -13.44
CA ASP A 100 -1.63 -1.30 -14.10
C ASP A 100 -0.57 -1.71 -13.09
N ASP A 101 -0.48 -3.01 -12.89
CA ASP A 101 0.43 -3.62 -11.94
C ASP A 101 1.85 -3.75 -12.50
N SER A 102 2.01 -3.79 -13.82
CA SER A 102 3.32 -3.85 -14.48
C SER A 102 4.10 -2.53 -14.43
N GLY A 103 3.50 -1.46 -13.90
CA GLY A 103 4.13 -0.15 -13.79
C GLY A 103 4.82 0.04 -12.43
N GLU A 104 5.90 0.82 -12.41
CA GLU A 104 6.65 1.17 -11.19
C GLU A 104 5.77 1.88 -10.13
N HIS A 105 4.62 2.42 -10.54
CA HIS A 105 3.77 3.29 -9.73
C HIS A 105 2.33 2.78 -9.61
N PHE A 106 2.17 1.50 -9.29
CA PHE A 106 0.87 0.91 -8.99
C PHE A 106 0.10 1.74 -7.94
N LEU A 107 -1.20 1.96 -8.20
CA LEU A 107 -2.13 2.76 -7.37
C LEU A 107 -1.79 4.24 -7.25
N GLU A 108 -0.91 4.77 -8.09
CA GLU A 108 -0.66 6.20 -8.17
C GLU A 108 -1.84 6.93 -8.83
N VAL A 109 -2.28 8.01 -8.21
CA VAL A 109 -3.28 8.92 -8.74
C VAL A 109 -2.61 9.90 -9.70
N LYS A 110 -2.86 9.73 -11.00
CA LYS A 110 -2.31 10.56 -12.08
C LYS A 110 -3.04 11.90 -12.22
N ALA A 111 -3.22 12.64 -11.12
CA ALA A 111 -3.87 13.94 -11.09
C ALA A 111 -3.40 14.81 -9.90
N SER A 112 -3.38 16.14 -10.11
CA SER A 112 -3.14 17.09 -9.02
C SER A 112 -4.38 17.24 -8.13
N ILE A 113 -4.20 17.68 -6.87
CA ILE A 113 -5.34 17.95 -5.96
C ILE A 113 -6.29 19.01 -6.56
N LYS A 114 -5.76 19.98 -7.30
CA LYS A 114 -6.56 20.98 -8.02
C LYS A 114 -7.42 20.33 -9.11
N THR A 115 -6.85 19.41 -9.88
CA THR A 115 -7.57 18.64 -10.91
C THR A 115 -8.66 17.79 -10.26
N LEU A 116 -8.36 17.11 -9.16
CA LEU A 116 -9.36 16.34 -8.39
C LEU A 116 -10.50 17.23 -7.89
N ALA A 117 -10.19 18.44 -7.41
CA ALA A 117 -11.21 19.40 -7.00
C ALA A 117 -12.12 19.84 -8.15
N ASN A 118 -11.55 20.00 -9.35
CA ASN A 118 -12.32 20.29 -10.55
C ASN A 118 -13.20 19.09 -10.95
N ASP A 119 -12.66 17.88 -10.90
CA ASP A 119 -13.36 16.62 -11.21
C ASP A 119 -14.60 16.40 -10.31
N ILE A 120 -14.67 17.05 -9.14
CA ILE A 120 -15.81 16.99 -8.22
C ILE A 120 -16.59 18.31 -8.07
N LYS A 121 -16.35 19.29 -8.96
CA LYS A 121 -17.00 20.62 -8.96
C LYS A 121 -16.79 21.46 -7.68
N GLN A 122 -15.69 21.24 -6.97
CA GLN A 122 -15.30 22.01 -5.78
C GLN A 122 -14.05 22.89 -5.99
N LEU A 123 -13.67 23.12 -7.24
CA LEU A 123 -12.72 24.16 -7.60
C LEU A 123 -13.47 25.51 -7.70
N HIS A 124 -13.12 26.45 -6.83
CA HIS A 124 -13.65 27.81 -6.87
C HIS A 124 -12.56 28.78 -7.31
N ARG A 125 -12.89 29.69 -8.23
CA ARG A 125 -12.00 30.77 -8.68
C ARG A 125 -12.60 32.10 -8.25
N TYR A 126 -11.84 32.88 -7.51
CA TYR A 126 -12.29 34.21 -7.07
C TYR A 126 -12.41 35.15 -8.28
N GLY A 127 -13.63 35.65 -8.53
CA GLY A 127 -13.93 36.65 -9.55
C GLY A 127 -13.29 38.01 -9.26
N LYS A 128 -13.29 38.92 -10.25
CA LYS A 128 -12.68 40.25 -10.19
C LYS A 128 -13.31 41.17 -9.13
N ASP A 129 -14.55 40.87 -8.71
CA ASP A 129 -15.29 41.69 -7.73
C ASP A 129 -15.57 40.95 -6.42
N TYR A 130 -14.89 39.83 -6.14
CA TYR A 130 -15.22 38.95 -5.01
C TYR A 130 -15.24 39.64 -3.63
N ASN A 131 -14.45 40.70 -3.45
CA ASN A 131 -14.38 41.47 -2.20
C ASN A 131 -14.82 42.94 -2.38
N GLY A 132 -15.48 43.28 -3.51
CA GLY A 132 -15.95 44.64 -3.83
C GLY A 132 -14.86 45.72 -3.99
N THR A 133 -13.60 45.41 -3.70
CA THR A 133 -12.48 46.36 -3.63
C THR A 133 -11.39 46.08 -4.66
N GLY A 134 -11.47 44.99 -5.43
CA GLY A 134 -10.51 44.71 -6.51
C GLY A 134 -9.07 44.41 -6.04
N GLN A 135 -8.80 44.44 -4.74
CA GLN A 135 -7.43 44.41 -4.20
C GLN A 135 -6.95 43.03 -3.73
N TYR A 136 -7.84 42.07 -3.43
CA TYR A 136 -7.43 40.81 -2.79
C TYR A 136 -8.07 39.58 -3.43
N ARG A 137 -7.20 38.65 -3.85
CA ARG A 137 -7.48 37.25 -4.26
C ARG A 137 -8.05 37.03 -5.67
N HIS A 138 -8.18 38.05 -6.51
CA HIS A 138 -8.65 37.88 -7.89
C HIS A 138 -7.83 36.84 -8.67
N GLY A 139 -8.52 35.94 -9.36
CA GLY A 139 -7.91 34.88 -10.14
C GLY A 139 -7.29 33.74 -9.32
N ARG A 140 -7.33 33.79 -7.98
CA ARG A 140 -6.82 32.70 -7.13
C ARG A 140 -7.81 31.54 -7.10
N ASP A 141 -7.29 30.35 -7.29
CA ASP A 141 -8.05 29.11 -7.16
C ASP A 141 -8.05 28.63 -5.69
N THR A 142 -9.22 28.25 -5.20
CA THR A 142 -9.45 27.67 -3.87
C THR A 142 -10.25 26.38 -3.98
N TYR A 143 -9.91 25.43 -3.12
CA TYR A 143 -10.51 24.09 -3.06
C TYR A 143 -10.28 23.51 -1.65
N GLU A 144 -10.55 24.35 -0.65
CA GLU A 144 -10.29 24.05 0.76
C GLU A 144 -11.04 22.82 1.30
N PRO A 145 -12.32 22.57 0.92
CA PRO A 145 -13.00 21.33 1.30
C PRO A 145 -12.24 20.08 0.85
N VAL A 146 -11.74 20.10 -0.40
CA VAL A 146 -10.98 18.99 -1.00
C VAL A 146 -9.64 18.80 -0.30
N LYS A 147 -8.90 19.89 -0.01
CA LYS A 147 -7.65 19.81 0.74
C LYS A 147 -7.86 19.20 2.12
N ASN A 148 -8.90 19.61 2.83
CA ASN A 148 -9.20 19.09 4.16
C ASN A 148 -9.67 17.64 4.13
N ALA A 149 -10.42 17.23 3.11
CA ALA A 149 -10.76 15.82 2.88
C ALA A 149 -9.51 14.98 2.56
N MET A 150 -8.60 15.48 1.71
CA MET A 150 -7.31 14.82 1.43
C MET A 150 -6.46 14.64 2.70
N HIS A 151 -6.38 15.67 3.55
CA HIS A 151 -5.68 15.57 4.84
C HIS A 151 -6.29 14.50 5.75
N ASP A 152 -7.62 14.38 5.77
CA ASP A 152 -8.29 13.31 6.54
C ASP A 152 -7.95 11.93 5.99
N LEU A 153 -8.02 11.74 4.67
CA LEU A 153 -7.70 10.46 4.04
C LEU A 153 -6.24 10.05 4.32
N GLU A 154 -5.32 11.01 4.30
CA GLU A 154 -3.91 10.75 4.58
C GLU A 154 -3.63 10.45 6.05
N ALA A 155 -4.22 11.21 6.97
CA ALA A 155 -4.07 10.99 8.40
C ALA A 155 -4.72 9.67 8.84
N ALA A 156 -5.83 9.27 8.20
CA ALA A 156 -6.44 7.95 8.38
C ALA A 156 -5.63 6.81 7.72
N GLY A 157 -4.54 7.13 7.01
CA GLY A 157 -3.68 6.16 6.35
C GLY A 157 -4.29 5.52 5.10
N LEU A 158 -5.37 6.10 4.55
CA LEU A 158 -6.05 5.60 3.35
C LEU A 158 -5.35 6.05 2.07
N VAL A 159 -4.63 7.17 2.13
CA VAL A 159 -3.87 7.75 1.03
C VAL A 159 -2.48 8.15 1.50
N VAL A 160 -1.51 8.16 0.60
CA VAL A 160 -0.18 8.73 0.86
C VAL A 160 0.08 9.81 -0.16
N THR A 161 0.41 11.01 0.29
CA THR A 161 0.77 12.12 -0.61
C THR A 161 2.20 12.53 -0.37
N GLN A 162 3.05 12.39 -1.39
CA GLN A 162 4.36 13.01 -1.42
C GLN A 162 4.20 14.48 -1.83
N ARG A 163 4.57 15.37 -0.92
CA ARG A 163 4.58 16.81 -1.16
C ARG A 163 6.01 17.30 -1.05
N HIS A 164 6.41 18.15 -1.99
CA HIS A 164 7.62 18.94 -1.87
C HIS A 164 7.21 20.40 -1.68
N TYR A 165 7.72 21.02 -0.62
CA TYR A 165 7.54 22.44 -0.36
C TYR A 165 8.88 23.12 -0.53
N ASP A 166 8.96 24.00 -1.53
CA ASP A 166 10.15 24.79 -1.78
C ASP A 166 10.14 25.99 -0.83
N THR A 167 11.09 26.01 0.11
CA THR A 167 11.25 27.05 1.13
C THR A 167 11.72 28.37 0.52
N GLY A 168 12.49 28.33 -0.58
CA GLY A 168 12.99 29.51 -1.27
C GLY A 168 11.88 30.27 -1.99
N THR A 169 11.07 29.57 -2.78
CA THR A 169 9.92 30.18 -3.48
C THR A 169 8.66 30.28 -2.62
N LYS A 170 8.67 29.68 -1.42
CA LYS A 170 7.53 29.55 -0.49
C LYS A 170 6.30 28.90 -1.13
N ARG A 171 6.48 28.07 -2.15
CA ARG A 171 5.42 27.43 -2.94
C ARG A 171 5.47 25.90 -2.79
N TYR A 172 4.31 25.28 -2.85
CA TYR A 172 4.23 23.82 -3.01
C TYR A 172 4.56 23.47 -4.45
N GLN A 173 5.49 22.54 -4.65
CA GLN A 173 5.78 21.93 -5.94
C GLN A 173 4.76 20.83 -6.26
N ALA A 174 4.95 20.15 -7.40
CA ALA A 174 4.12 19.02 -7.80
C ALA A 174 4.07 17.95 -6.68
N SER A 175 2.87 17.45 -6.41
CA SER A 175 2.61 16.44 -5.39
C SER A 175 2.12 15.15 -6.05
N ARG A 176 2.64 14.02 -5.61
CA ARG A 176 2.21 12.70 -6.05
C ARG A 176 1.37 12.04 -4.97
N THR A 177 0.34 11.31 -5.35
CA THR A 177 -0.61 10.69 -4.42
C THR A 177 -0.79 9.23 -4.77
N TRP A 178 -0.74 8.34 -3.78
CA TRP A 178 -0.96 6.91 -3.94
C TRP A 178 -2.12 6.45 -3.06
N LEU A 179 -2.93 5.55 -3.61
CA LEU A 179 -3.94 4.83 -2.83
C LEU A 179 -3.28 3.72 -2.02
N THR A 180 -3.66 3.59 -0.76
CA THR A 180 -3.22 2.48 0.07
C THR A 180 -4.18 1.30 -0.04
N PRO A 181 -3.75 0.06 0.24
CA PRO A 181 -4.65 -1.09 0.31
C PRO A 181 -5.82 -0.87 1.29
N GLU A 182 -5.60 -0.10 2.34
CA GLU A 182 -6.57 0.24 3.38
C GLU A 182 -7.78 1.01 2.83
N ILE A 183 -7.63 1.80 1.77
CA ILE A 183 -8.78 2.49 1.13
C ILE A 183 -9.79 1.52 0.54
N PHE A 184 -9.32 0.36 0.05
CA PHE A 184 -10.21 -0.66 -0.49
C PHE A 184 -10.87 -1.44 0.64
N GLN A 185 -10.13 -1.71 1.72
CA GLN A 185 -10.68 -2.35 2.92
C GLN A 185 -11.75 -1.49 3.58
N CYS A 186 -11.54 -0.17 3.61
CA CYS A 186 -12.47 0.76 4.27
C CYS A 186 -13.84 0.82 3.57
N ILE A 187 -13.92 0.49 2.28
CA ILE A 187 -15.16 0.35 1.50
C ILE A 187 -15.62 -1.11 1.34
N GLY A 188 -15.07 -2.03 2.13
CA GLY A 188 -15.49 -3.44 2.16
C GLY A 188 -14.92 -4.32 1.05
N ILE A 189 -13.87 -3.89 0.34
CA ILE A 189 -13.14 -4.73 -0.61
C ILE A 189 -11.97 -5.39 0.12
N THR A 190 -12.03 -6.72 0.24
CA THR A 190 -10.96 -7.49 0.86
C THR A 190 -9.71 -7.53 -0.03
N LYS A 191 -8.54 -7.71 0.58
CA LYS A 191 -7.28 -7.89 -0.15
C LYS A 191 -7.35 -9.01 -1.19
N ALA A 192 -8.04 -10.12 -0.86
CA ALA A 192 -8.22 -11.24 -1.79
C ALA A 192 -9.08 -10.88 -3.01
N GLN A 193 -10.15 -10.10 -2.80
CA GLN A 193 -10.97 -9.60 -3.91
C GLN A 193 -10.18 -8.63 -4.79
N LEU A 194 -9.42 -7.72 -4.20
CA LEU A 194 -8.60 -6.77 -4.95
C LEU A 194 -7.57 -7.49 -5.84
N VAL A 195 -6.84 -8.48 -5.29
CA VAL A 195 -5.92 -9.34 -6.06
C VAL A 195 -6.64 -10.01 -7.24
N LYS A 196 -7.81 -10.62 -6.99
CA LYS A 196 -8.60 -11.28 -8.05
C LYS A 196 -9.01 -10.29 -9.14
N PHE A 197 -9.41 -9.07 -8.78
CA PHE A 197 -9.79 -8.07 -9.76
C PHE A 197 -8.59 -7.60 -10.60
N ILE A 198 -7.42 -7.42 -9.98
CA ILE A 198 -6.18 -7.07 -10.69
C ILE A 198 -5.80 -8.21 -11.65
N GLN A 199 -5.82 -9.46 -11.21
CA GLN A 199 -5.51 -10.63 -12.05
C GLN A 199 -6.47 -10.77 -13.24
N ARG A 200 -7.79 -10.63 -13.01
CA ARG A 200 -8.78 -10.63 -14.09
C ARG A 200 -8.54 -9.49 -15.08
N HIS A 201 -8.19 -8.32 -14.56
CA HIS A 201 -7.86 -7.19 -15.38
C HIS A 201 -6.61 -7.43 -16.23
N ARG A 202 -5.53 -8.00 -15.67
CA ARG A 202 -4.34 -8.41 -16.43
C ARG A 202 -4.69 -9.34 -17.59
N LYS A 203 -5.52 -10.36 -17.34
CA LYS A 203 -6.00 -11.31 -18.37
C LYS A 203 -6.79 -10.61 -19.48
N ALA A 204 -7.66 -9.68 -19.12
CA ALA A 204 -8.46 -8.92 -20.07
C ALA A 204 -7.65 -7.88 -20.87
N LYS A 205 -6.53 -7.41 -20.29
CA LYS A 205 -5.82 -6.24 -20.81
C LYS A 205 -4.98 -6.53 -22.05
N GLY A 206 -4.51 -7.77 -22.27
CA GLY A 206 -3.83 -8.21 -23.50
C GLY A 206 -3.07 -7.12 -24.27
N LEU A 207 -2.30 -6.25 -23.59
CA LEU A 207 -1.86 -4.99 -24.22
C LEU A 207 -0.93 -5.32 -25.38
N THR A 208 -1.24 -4.79 -26.56
CA THR A 208 -0.32 -4.72 -27.70
C THR A 208 0.98 -4.02 -27.27
N LYS A 209 2.11 -4.42 -27.86
CA LYS A 209 3.44 -3.89 -27.49
C LYS A 209 3.52 -2.37 -27.62
N GLU A 210 2.80 -1.80 -28.58
CA GLU A 210 2.74 -0.36 -28.86
C GLU A 210 2.06 0.44 -27.75
N ASP A 211 0.96 -0.05 -27.19
CA ASP A 211 0.27 0.59 -26.05
C ASP A 211 1.12 0.56 -24.77
N ARG A 212 1.97 -0.46 -24.60
CA ARG A 212 2.93 -0.49 -23.49
C ARG A 212 4.04 0.52 -23.69
N ARG A 213 4.54 0.66 -24.92
CA ARG A 213 5.61 1.59 -25.28
C ARG A 213 5.15 3.06 -25.14
N SER A 214 3.95 3.39 -25.61
CA SER A 214 3.39 4.74 -25.51
C SER A 214 3.16 5.15 -24.05
N LYS A 215 2.63 4.23 -23.22
CA LYS A 215 2.53 4.43 -21.77
C LYS A 215 3.89 4.64 -21.12
N LEU A 216 4.87 3.78 -21.44
CA LEU A 216 6.23 3.89 -20.90
C LEU A 216 6.87 5.25 -21.24
N ILE A 217 6.74 5.71 -22.48
CA ILE A 217 7.26 7.02 -22.91
C ILE A 217 6.59 8.16 -22.14
N SER A 218 5.26 8.09 -21.97
CA SER A 218 4.53 9.09 -21.18
C SER A 218 4.98 9.11 -19.71
N GLU A 219 5.33 7.95 -19.16
CA GLU A 219 5.81 7.80 -17.79
C GLU A 219 7.24 8.33 -17.64
N GLN A 220 8.15 7.99 -18.57
CA GLN A 220 9.50 8.52 -18.61
C GLN A 220 9.52 10.05 -18.77
N THR A 221 8.64 10.59 -19.62
CA THR A 221 8.51 12.05 -19.81
C THR A 221 8.04 12.73 -18.53
N ARG A 222 7.10 12.12 -17.81
CA ARG A 222 6.65 12.61 -16.51
C ARG A 222 7.74 12.48 -15.43
N MET A 223 8.48 11.37 -15.41
CA MET A 223 9.62 11.18 -14.50
C MET A 223 10.72 12.20 -14.73
N ALA A 224 11.01 12.57 -15.98
CA ALA A 224 11.96 13.62 -16.30
C ALA A 224 11.50 15.01 -15.81
N GLN A 225 10.19 15.27 -15.78
CA GLN A 225 9.62 16.47 -15.16
C GLN A 225 9.69 16.42 -13.62
N ASP A 226 9.68 15.22 -13.05
CA ASP A 226 9.54 14.96 -11.61
C ASP A 226 10.86 14.55 -10.91
N SER A 227 11.97 14.37 -11.61
CA SER A 227 13.28 14.00 -11.02
C SER A 227 13.74 14.98 -9.94
N ARG A 228 13.25 16.23 -9.97
CA ARG A 228 13.38 17.23 -8.91
C ARG A 228 12.72 16.86 -7.56
N LEU A 229 11.78 15.91 -7.55
CA LEU A 229 11.03 15.46 -6.36
C LEU A 229 11.65 14.23 -5.67
N GLN A 230 12.50 13.47 -6.37
CA GLN A 230 13.04 12.18 -5.90
C GLN A 230 14.08 12.33 -4.77
N GLU A 231 14.75 13.46 -4.65
CA GLU A 231 15.77 13.67 -3.61
C GLU A 231 15.21 13.78 -2.18
N CYS A 232 13.89 13.93 -2.02
CA CYS A 232 13.25 14.29 -0.75
C CYS A 232 12.32 13.20 -0.17
N VAL A 233 12.52 11.91 -0.48
CA VAL A 233 11.65 10.84 0.03
C VAL A 233 11.89 10.62 1.54
N LYS A 234 11.00 11.18 2.36
CA LYS A 234 11.02 11.01 3.83
C LYS A 234 10.92 9.51 4.22
N PRO A 235 11.54 9.06 5.33
CA PRO A 235 11.56 7.64 5.74
C PRO A 235 10.17 6.98 5.88
N ALA A 236 9.16 7.74 6.33
CA ALA A 236 7.78 7.26 6.43
C ALA A 236 7.14 6.94 5.07
N LEU A 237 7.49 7.71 4.03
CA LEU A 237 7.06 7.47 2.66
C LEU A 237 7.76 6.23 2.11
N LYS A 238 9.08 6.07 2.34
CA LYS A 238 9.81 4.84 1.99
C LYS A 238 9.18 3.60 2.62
N LYS A 239 8.80 3.66 3.90
CA LYS A 239 8.15 2.53 4.61
C LYS A 239 6.76 2.20 4.02
N ARG A 240 5.98 3.21 3.63
CA ARG A 240 4.65 3.01 3.01
C ARG A 240 4.77 2.53 1.56
N LEU A 241 5.73 3.03 0.79
CA LEU A 241 6.05 2.53 -0.56
C LEU A 241 6.51 1.07 -0.50
N LYS A 242 7.38 0.71 0.44
CA LYS A 242 7.78 -0.69 0.67
C LYS A 242 6.59 -1.60 1.02
N LYS A 243 5.57 -1.08 1.72
CA LYS A 243 4.32 -1.80 2.00
C LYS A 243 3.49 -2.00 0.72
N LEU A 244 3.47 -1.02 -0.18
CA LEU A 244 2.85 -1.13 -1.51
C LEU A 244 3.62 -2.12 -2.40
N GLU A 245 4.94 -2.07 -2.43
CA GLU A 245 5.79 -3.06 -3.13
C GLU A 245 5.54 -4.47 -2.58
N SER A 246 5.46 -4.64 -1.26
CA SER A 246 5.11 -5.94 -0.66
C SER A 246 3.69 -6.38 -1.01
N PHE A 247 2.77 -5.44 -1.22
CA PHE A 247 1.44 -5.74 -1.70
C PHE A 247 1.48 -6.22 -3.15
N ASN A 248 2.26 -5.56 -4.02
CA ASN A 248 2.51 -6.00 -5.40
C ASN A 248 3.12 -7.40 -5.42
N ALA A 249 4.15 -7.66 -4.60
CA ALA A 249 4.74 -8.98 -4.44
C ALA A 249 3.74 -10.04 -3.96
N ILE A 250 2.67 -9.66 -3.24
CA ILE A 250 1.59 -10.58 -2.86
C ILE A 250 0.56 -10.77 -3.99
N VAL A 251 0.37 -9.78 -4.85
CA VAL A 251 -0.47 -9.87 -6.05
C VAL A 251 0.21 -10.75 -7.11
N GLU A 252 1.50 -10.53 -7.35
CA GLU A 252 2.36 -11.32 -8.25
C GLU A 252 2.66 -12.71 -7.68
N GLY A 253 3.14 -12.75 -6.44
CA GLY A 253 3.63 -13.97 -5.80
C GLY A 253 2.54 -14.93 -5.34
N ARG A 254 1.22 -14.67 -5.49
CA ARG A 254 0.22 -15.67 -5.05
C ARG A 254 0.10 -16.89 -5.97
N GLU A 255 0.50 -16.78 -7.23
CA GLU A 255 0.59 -17.94 -8.12
C GLU A 255 1.95 -18.63 -7.98
N GLU A 256 3.04 -17.86 -7.92
CA GLU A 256 4.40 -18.39 -7.72
C GLU A 256 4.63 -18.95 -6.31
N ILE A 257 4.14 -18.33 -5.24
CA ILE A 257 4.25 -18.88 -3.87
C ILE A 257 3.35 -20.11 -3.72
N LYS A 258 2.23 -20.22 -4.44
CA LYS A 258 1.42 -21.44 -4.43
C LYS A 258 2.13 -22.58 -5.17
N SER A 259 2.68 -22.31 -6.36
CA SER A 259 3.43 -23.32 -7.12
C SER A 259 4.76 -23.67 -6.44
N VAL A 260 5.47 -22.71 -5.85
CA VAL A 260 6.70 -22.93 -5.06
C VAL A 260 6.39 -23.63 -3.73
N LYS A 261 5.28 -23.31 -3.05
CA LYS A 261 4.88 -24.09 -1.85
C LYS A 261 4.43 -25.50 -2.21
N GLN A 262 3.80 -25.69 -3.36
CA GLN A 262 3.40 -27.00 -3.85
C GLN A 262 4.63 -27.81 -4.28
N ALA A 263 5.59 -27.19 -4.98
CA ALA A 263 6.89 -27.77 -5.33
C ALA A 263 7.74 -28.06 -4.09
N LEU A 264 7.76 -27.17 -3.09
CA LEU A 264 8.45 -27.40 -1.80
C LEU A 264 7.80 -28.53 -1.00
N LYS A 265 6.47 -28.70 -1.09
CA LYS A 265 5.75 -29.80 -0.45
C LYS A 265 5.98 -31.14 -1.18
N GLU A 266 6.09 -31.10 -2.50
CA GLU A 266 6.48 -32.27 -3.32
C GLU A 266 7.96 -32.64 -3.12
N LEU A 267 8.84 -31.65 -2.91
CA LEU A 267 10.25 -31.84 -2.54
C LEU A 267 10.42 -32.31 -1.10
N SER A 268 9.59 -31.83 -0.15
CA SER A 268 9.62 -32.32 1.24
C SER A 268 9.07 -33.73 1.35
N ASN A 269 8.07 -34.09 0.55
CA ASN A 269 7.56 -35.47 0.49
C ASN A 269 8.52 -36.42 -0.24
N LYS A 270 9.48 -35.91 -1.02
CA LYS A 270 10.57 -36.69 -1.64
C LYS A 270 11.84 -36.77 -0.80
N LYS A 271 11.92 -36.02 0.31
CA LYS A 271 13.06 -36.02 1.23
C LYS A 271 12.54 -36.12 2.66
N HIS A 272 12.19 -37.34 3.08
CA HIS A 272 12.32 -37.87 4.44
C HIS A 272 11.54 -39.19 4.54
N GLU A 273 12.16 -40.29 4.11
CA GLU A 273 12.05 -41.56 4.83
C GLU A 273 13.25 -41.63 5.77
N ASP A 274 13.28 -40.80 6.82
CA ASP A 274 14.25 -40.97 7.90
C ASP A 274 13.58 -40.58 9.22
N ASN A 275 13.37 -41.61 10.03
CA ASN A 275 12.76 -41.55 11.35
C ASN A 275 13.61 -40.64 12.27
N PRO A 276 13.05 -39.62 12.94
CA PRO A 276 13.81 -38.65 13.75
C PRO A 276 14.68 -39.26 14.87
N ASP A 277 14.37 -40.47 15.32
CA ASP A 277 15.15 -41.21 16.32
C ASP A 277 16.46 -41.80 15.79
N ASN A 278 16.72 -41.75 14.47
CA ASN A 278 17.86 -42.40 13.82
C ASN A 278 18.81 -41.41 13.09
N SER A 279 18.78 -40.13 13.45
CA SER A 279 19.63 -39.13 12.79
C SER A 279 21.12 -39.26 13.17
N PRO A 280 22.07 -39.12 12.23
CA PRO A 280 23.51 -39.12 12.51
C PRO A 280 23.95 -38.12 13.58
N ALA A 281 23.26 -36.98 13.72
CA ALA A 281 23.53 -36.01 14.78
C ALA A 281 23.07 -36.51 16.16
N ALA A 282 21.95 -37.24 16.23
CA ALA A 282 21.53 -37.91 17.46
C ALA A 282 22.50 -39.03 17.86
N PHE A 283 23.04 -39.77 16.89
CA PHE A 283 24.10 -40.78 17.11
C PHE A 283 25.35 -40.16 17.74
N PHE A 284 25.83 -39.04 17.20
CA PHE A 284 27.00 -38.33 17.74
C PHE A 284 26.84 -37.95 19.22
N ASN A 285 25.66 -37.50 19.63
CA ASN A 285 25.39 -37.12 21.02
C ASN A 285 25.26 -38.31 21.98
N GLN A 286 24.98 -39.51 21.47
CA GLN A 286 24.81 -40.72 22.28
C GLN A 286 26.12 -41.48 22.49
N VAL A 287 27.06 -41.40 21.54
CA VAL A 287 28.34 -42.11 21.61
C VAL A 287 29.32 -41.33 22.47
N GLN A 288 29.71 -41.89 23.61
CA GLN A 288 30.79 -41.37 24.45
C GLN A 288 32.07 -42.17 24.21
N LEU A 289 33.03 -41.59 23.50
CA LEU A 289 34.36 -42.18 23.27
C LEU A 289 35.37 -41.68 24.31
N PRO A 290 36.25 -42.56 24.84
CA PRO A 290 37.43 -42.14 25.57
C PRO A 290 38.32 -41.21 24.72
N VAL A 291 39.11 -40.37 25.39
CA VAL A 291 39.92 -39.33 24.72
C VAL A 291 40.89 -39.92 23.68
N VAL A 292 41.48 -41.08 23.96
CA VAL A 292 42.43 -41.76 23.05
C VAL A 292 41.73 -42.19 21.75
N ASP A 293 40.59 -42.87 21.86
CA ASP A 293 39.80 -43.36 20.72
C ASP A 293 39.21 -42.20 19.90
N ARG A 294 38.86 -41.09 20.57
CA ARG A 294 38.39 -39.88 19.89
C ARG A 294 39.48 -39.24 19.04
N MET A 295 40.71 -39.17 19.54
CA MET A 295 41.85 -38.64 18.77
C MET A 295 42.16 -39.52 17.55
N GLU A 296 42.05 -40.84 17.70
CA GLU A 296 42.22 -41.77 16.58
C GLU A 296 41.10 -41.64 15.54
N LEU A 297 39.86 -41.48 15.96
CA LEU A 297 38.73 -41.21 15.06
C LEU A 297 38.91 -39.91 14.30
N GLU A 298 39.26 -38.82 14.99
CA GLU A 298 39.49 -37.51 14.36
C GLU A 298 40.65 -37.59 13.36
N ARG A 299 41.69 -38.37 13.65
CA ARG A 299 42.78 -38.68 12.70
C ARG A 299 42.25 -39.39 11.47
N ILE A 300 41.52 -40.51 11.62
CA ILE A 300 40.94 -41.28 10.50
C ILE A 300 40.03 -40.40 9.64
N LEU A 301 39.21 -39.55 10.28
CA LEU A 301 38.27 -38.67 9.59
C LEU A 301 39.01 -37.59 8.79
N SER A 302 40.10 -37.04 9.34
CA SER A 302 40.95 -36.08 8.63
C SER A 302 41.77 -36.70 7.49
N GLU A 303 42.19 -37.96 7.62
CA GLU A 303 42.96 -38.69 6.60
C GLU A 303 42.07 -39.16 5.44
N GLN A 304 40.86 -39.66 5.73
CA GLN A 304 39.93 -40.18 4.72
C GLN A 304 39.05 -39.09 4.09
N PHE A 305 38.74 -38.02 4.82
CA PHE A 305 37.81 -36.98 4.40
C PHE A 305 38.31 -35.57 4.76
N PRO A 306 39.40 -35.08 4.12
CA PRO A 306 40.02 -33.79 4.44
C PRO A 306 39.11 -32.57 4.19
N ASP A 307 38.13 -32.69 3.31
CA ASP A 307 37.22 -31.59 2.93
C ASP A 307 35.98 -31.47 3.84
N VAL A 308 35.80 -32.39 4.80
CA VAL A 308 34.59 -32.43 5.64
C VAL A 308 34.77 -31.57 6.88
N GLN A 309 34.02 -30.47 6.93
CA GLN A 309 34.05 -29.55 8.07
C GLN A 309 33.26 -30.09 9.27
N ALA A 310 33.86 -30.00 10.47
CA ALA A 310 33.22 -30.37 11.72
C ALA A 310 31.89 -29.63 11.94
N GLY A 311 30.87 -30.35 12.42
CA GLY A 311 29.54 -29.80 12.69
C GLY A 311 28.58 -29.75 11.50
N THR A 312 29.01 -30.17 10.31
CA THR A 312 28.13 -30.33 9.14
C THR A 312 27.37 -31.66 9.18
N TRP A 313 26.27 -31.77 8.42
CA TRP A 313 25.52 -33.03 8.30
C TRP A 313 26.40 -34.19 7.79
N GLU A 314 27.25 -33.91 6.80
CA GLU A 314 28.14 -34.92 6.23
C GLU A 314 29.19 -35.39 7.24
N TYR A 315 29.68 -34.48 8.11
CA TYR A 315 30.54 -34.85 9.23
C TYR A 315 29.89 -35.88 10.15
N TYR A 316 28.65 -35.65 10.58
CA TYR A 316 27.95 -36.59 11.46
C TYR A 316 27.64 -37.94 10.80
N ARG A 317 27.37 -37.93 9.48
CA ARG A 317 27.19 -39.16 8.70
C ARG A 317 28.48 -39.99 8.67
N ARG A 318 29.61 -39.37 8.31
CA ARG A 318 30.92 -40.05 8.24
C ARG A 318 31.43 -40.47 9.61
N TYR A 319 31.19 -39.65 10.63
CA TYR A 319 31.45 -40.01 12.03
C TYR A 319 30.75 -41.31 12.40
N ARG A 320 29.45 -41.45 12.10
CA ARG A 320 28.69 -42.68 12.38
C ARG A 320 29.26 -43.90 11.63
N GLU A 321 29.56 -43.76 10.35
CA GLU A 321 30.12 -44.85 9.52
C GLU A 321 31.46 -45.36 10.11
N ILE A 322 32.36 -44.45 10.50
CA ILE A 322 33.67 -44.80 11.06
C ILE A 322 33.53 -45.44 12.44
N VAL A 323 32.66 -44.92 13.31
CA VAL A 323 32.42 -45.51 14.64
C VAL A 323 31.90 -46.94 14.52
N ILE A 324 30.95 -47.21 13.64
CA ILE A 324 30.40 -48.56 13.47
C ILE A 324 31.47 -49.53 12.95
N GLN A 325 32.35 -49.06 12.06
CA GLN A 325 33.37 -49.90 11.42
C GLN A 325 34.60 -50.16 12.31
N HIS A 326 35.09 -49.15 13.03
CA HIS A 326 36.38 -49.20 13.75
C HIS A 326 36.20 -49.27 15.27
N PHE A 327 35.04 -48.87 15.78
CA PHE A 327 34.74 -48.76 17.21
C PHE A 327 33.39 -49.41 17.57
N PRO A 328 33.10 -50.65 17.11
CA PRO A 328 31.79 -51.28 17.24
C PRO A 328 31.32 -51.42 18.69
N GLN A 329 32.24 -51.53 19.65
CA GLN A 329 31.97 -51.63 21.08
C GLN A 329 31.27 -50.39 21.67
N TYR A 330 31.30 -49.24 20.98
CA TYR A 330 30.63 -48.01 21.41
C TYR A 330 29.35 -47.72 20.62
N THR A 331 28.93 -48.63 19.75
CA THR A 331 27.69 -48.49 18.97
C THR A 331 26.47 -48.77 19.86
N PRO A 332 25.50 -47.84 19.98
CA PRO A 332 24.31 -48.05 20.80
C PRO A 332 23.49 -49.26 20.32
N SER A 333 23.10 -50.14 21.25
CA SER A 333 22.43 -51.42 20.95
C SER A 333 21.06 -51.29 20.26
N ARG A 334 20.51 -50.07 20.14
CA ARG A 334 19.24 -49.79 19.46
C ARG A 334 19.37 -49.62 17.94
N LEU A 335 20.58 -49.80 17.39
CA LEU A 335 20.90 -49.54 15.97
C LEU A 335 21.42 -50.75 15.19
N ASN A 336 21.47 -51.93 15.83
CA ASN A 336 21.70 -53.21 15.16
C ASN A 336 20.39 -53.84 14.72
#